data_AF-A0A1B1A9C0-F1
#
_entry.id   AF-A0A1B1A9C0-F1
#
_cell.length_a   1.000
_cell.length_b   1.000
_cell.length_c   1.000
_cell.angle_alpha   90.00
_cell.angle_beta   90.00
_cell.angle_gamma   90.00
#
_symmetry.space_group_name_H-M   'P 1'
#
loop_
_entity.id
_entity.type
_entity.pdbx_description
1 polymer ?
#
loop_
_entity_poly.entity_id
_entity_poly.type
_entity_poly.pdbx_seq_one_letter_code
_entity_poly.pdbx_strand_id
1 'polypeptide(L)'
;MTSPQPDTEIRAELVRLIEGLDYFRTWRIAQLEATLPPGETLDLNTVVVPGSFFLDLYDQQSRKSDRKQILKEVQSWYAHTANEFHEFMKSGEQEVVQDINAFLARFRADIEFDFLSESGLIRKTTNKAVKRGKLANDAEWYVLQEFMVGGTAGDFTPEEIAQIQHLMTEYESAK
;
A
#
# COMPACT_ATOMS: atom_id res chain seq x y z
N MET A 1 11.66 -30.08 11.31
CA MET A 1 11.06 -29.00 10.52
C MET A 1 12.18 -28.38 9.71
N THR A 2 12.30 -28.76 8.44
CA THR A 2 13.29 -28.22 7.52
C THR A 2 12.84 -26.82 7.13
N SER A 3 13.63 -25.80 7.42
CA SER A 3 13.39 -24.44 6.95
C SER A 3 13.18 -24.44 5.43
N PRO A 4 12.21 -23.68 4.89
CA PRO A 4 12.04 -23.55 3.46
C PRO A 4 13.34 -23.09 2.79
N GLN A 5 13.59 -23.54 1.55
CA GLN A 5 14.75 -23.05 0.81
C GLN A 5 14.60 -21.54 0.58
N PRO A 6 15.66 -20.72 0.77
CA PRO A 6 15.59 -19.25 0.72
C PRO A 6 15.16 -18.62 -0.62
N ASP A 7 14.92 -19.42 -1.65
CA ASP A 7 14.39 -19.00 -2.95
C ASP A 7 12.86 -19.23 -3.03
N THR A 8 12.36 -20.25 -2.35
CA THR A 8 10.93 -20.52 -2.19
C THR A 8 10.24 -19.41 -1.40
N GLU A 9 10.90 -18.87 -0.38
CA GLU A 9 10.37 -17.75 0.41
C GLU A 9 10.25 -16.47 -0.41
N ILE A 10 11.27 -16.14 -1.22
CA ILE A 10 11.25 -14.95 -2.10
C ILE A 10 10.14 -15.09 -3.14
N ARG A 11 9.99 -16.27 -3.74
CA ARG A 11 8.93 -16.51 -4.71
C ARG A 11 7.54 -16.48 -4.08
N ALA A 12 7.37 -17.05 -2.89
CA ALA A 12 6.10 -17.01 -2.17
C ALA A 12 5.70 -15.56 -1.82
N GLU A 13 6.66 -14.77 -1.35
CA GLU A 13 6.45 -13.36 -1.07
C GLU A 13 6.13 -12.56 -2.34
N LEU A 14 6.83 -12.83 -3.45
CA LEU A 14 6.51 -12.23 -4.73
C LEU A 14 5.07 -12.55 -5.15
N VAL A 15 4.65 -13.82 -5.06
CA VAL A 15 3.29 -14.26 -5.40
C VAL A 15 2.24 -13.53 -4.55
N ARG A 16 2.49 -13.42 -3.23
CA ARG A 16 1.61 -12.69 -2.31
C ARG A 16 1.46 -11.22 -2.72
N LEU A 17 2.56 -10.54 -3.04
CA LEU A 17 2.53 -9.12 -3.40
C LEU A 17 1.94 -8.87 -4.79
N ILE A 18 2.18 -9.73 -5.77
CA ILE A 18 1.58 -9.53 -7.11
C ILE A 18 0.07 -9.76 -7.10
N GLU A 19 -0.46 -10.62 -6.24
CA GLU A 19 -1.91 -10.79 -6.05
C GLU A 19 -2.56 -9.48 -5.61
N GLY A 20 -1.95 -8.79 -4.63
CA GLY A 20 -2.41 -7.47 -4.23
C GLY A 20 -2.20 -6.39 -5.32
N LEU A 21 -1.10 -6.42 -6.06
CA LEU A 21 -0.93 -5.49 -7.18
C LEU A 21 -1.98 -5.71 -8.30
N ASP A 22 -2.36 -6.95 -8.59
CA ASP A 22 -3.40 -7.24 -9.57
C ASP A 22 -4.79 -6.80 -9.09
N TYR A 23 -5.05 -6.90 -7.78
CA TYR A 23 -6.25 -6.32 -7.17
C TYR A 23 -6.29 -4.79 -7.35
N PHE A 24 -5.18 -4.11 -7.03
CA PHE A 24 -5.03 -2.67 -7.27
C PHE A 24 -5.16 -2.32 -8.76
N ARG A 25 -4.53 -3.08 -9.66
CA ARG A 25 -4.60 -2.89 -11.11
C ARG A 25 -6.05 -2.92 -11.60
N THR A 26 -6.81 -3.90 -11.14
CA THR A 26 -8.22 -4.06 -11.49
C THR A 26 -9.05 -2.85 -11.05
N TRP A 27 -8.88 -2.42 -9.80
CA TRP A 27 -9.54 -1.21 -9.28
C TRP A 27 -9.14 0.04 -10.08
N ARG A 28 -7.84 0.21 -10.39
CA ARG A 28 -7.33 1.37 -11.12
C ARG A 28 -7.85 1.44 -12.56
N ILE A 29 -7.93 0.30 -13.24
CA ILE A 29 -8.52 0.22 -14.58
C ILE A 29 -9.99 0.68 -14.54
N ALA A 30 -10.79 0.15 -13.61
CA ALA A 30 -12.20 0.52 -13.48
C ALA A 30 -12.39 2.03 -13.22
N GLN A 31 -11.53 2.63 -12.38
CA GLN A 31 -11.52 4.07 -12.12
C GLN A 31 -11.22 4.88 -13.38
N LEU A 32 -10.20 4.49 -14.15
CA LEU A 32 -9.84 5.20 -15.37
C LEU A 32 -10.93 5.05 -16.44
N GLU A 33 -11.46 3.84 -16.64
CA GLU A 33 -12.55 3.57 -17.57
C GLU A 33 -13.81 4.39 -17.27
N ALA A 34 -14.16 4.59 -16.00
CA ALA A 34 -15.30 5.42 -15.60
C ALA A 34 -15.15 6.89 -15.99
N THR A 35 -13.92 7.37 -16.20
CA THR A 35 -13.62 8.76 -16.59
C THR A 35 -13.36 8.94 -18.08
N LEU A 36 -13.32 7.86 -18.86
CA LEU A 36 -13.01 7.94 -20.28
C LEU A 36 -14.15 8.58 -21.09
N PRO A 37 -13.83 9.47 -22.05
CA PRO A 37 -14.81 9.94 -23.02
C PRO A 37 -15.40 8.80 -23.85
N PRO A 38 -16.67 8.91 -24.30
CA PRO A 38 -17.28 7.90 -25.16
C PRO A 38 -16.47 7.65 -26.43
N GLY A 39 -16.13 6.38 -26.67
CA GLY A 39 -15.38 5.96 -27.87
C GLY A 39 -13.85 5.99 -27.72
N GLU A 40 -13.32 6.42 -26.57
CA GLU A 40 -11.90 6.31 -26.25
C GLU A 40 -11.57 4.97 -25.56
N THR A 41 -10.32 4.53 -25.71
CA THR A 41 -9.80 3.30 -25.10
C THR A 41 -8.74 3.63 -24.08
N LEU A 42 -8.74 2.92 -22.95
CA LEU A 42 -7.73 3.08 -21.91
C LEU A 42 -6.33 2.75 -22.44
N ASP A 43 -5.37 3.65 -22.23
CA ASP A 43 -3.95 3.34 -22.43
C ASP A 43 -3.43 2.52 -21.24
N LEU A 44 -3.27 1.21 -21.46
CA LEU A 44 -2.81 0.29 -20.42
C LEU A 44 -1.34 0.51 -20.00
N ASN A 45 -0.57 1.35 -20.70
CA ASN A 45 0.78 1.73 -20.26
C ASN A 45 0.76 2.67 -19.04
N THR A 46 -0.41 3.24 -18.72
CA THR A 46 -0.61 4.11 -17.55
C THR A 46 -0.94 3.34 -16.27
N VAL A 47 -1.10 2.02 -16.36
CA VAL A 47 -1.41 1.13 -15.22
C VAL A 47 -0.30 0.11 -15.01
N VAL A 48 -0.04 -0.25 -13.75
CA VAL A 48 0.96 -1.26 -13.38
C VAL A 48 0.75 -2.54 -14.17
N VAL A 49 1.78 -3.09 -14.80
CA VAL A 49 1.66 -4.33 -15.60
C VAL A 49 1.10 -5.51 -14.79
N PRO A 50 0.46 -6.51 -15.42
CA PRO A 50 -0.09 -7.66 -14.71
C PRO A 50 0.95 -8.40 -13.87
N GLY A 51 0.55 -8.96 -12.73
CA GLY A 51 1.40 -9.72 -11.82
C GLY A 51 2.15 -10.87 -12.48
N SER A 52 1.50 -11.53 -13.45
CA SER A 52 2.10 -12.60 -14.24
C SER A 52 3.38 -12.18 -14.96
N PHE A 53 3.49 -10.93 -15.40
CA PHE A 53 4.70 -10.41 -16.03
C PHE A 53 5.90 -10.45 -15.06
N PHE A 54 5.70 -10.02 -13.81
CA PHE A 54 6.76 -10.07 -12.79
C PHE A 54 7.13 -11.50 -12.43
N LEU A 55 6.15 -12.40 -12.36
CA LEU A 55 6.39 -13.82 -12.07
C LEU A 55 7.18 -14.50 -13.20
N ASP A 56 6.83 -14.23 -14.46
CA ASP A 56 7.56 -14.73 -15.62
C ASP A 56 9.00 -14.21 -15.64
N LEU A 57 9.19 -12.91 -15.38
CA LEU A 57 10.52 -12.32 -15.24
C LEU A 57 11.33 -12.99 -14.12
N TYR A 58 10.71 -13.30 -12.99
CA TYR A 58 11.34 -13.96 -11.85
C TYR A 58 11.80 -15.37 -12.19
N ASP A 59 10.92 -16.15 -12.80
CA ASP A 59 11.18 -17.56 -13.14
C ASP A 59 12.26 -17.68 -14.23
N GLN A 60 12.44 -16.65 -15.07
CA GLN A 60 13.52 -16.56 -16.06
C GLN A 60 14.91 -16.26 -15.45
N GLN A 61 14.98 -15.70 -14.24
CA GLN A 61 16.27 -15.37 -13.62
C GLN A 61 16.96 -16.60 -13.04
N SER A 62 18.26 -16.73 -13.27
CA SER A 62 19.10 -17.77 -12.68
C SER A 62 19.78 -17.35 -11.38
N ARG A 63 19.93 -16.03 -11.15
CA ARG A 63 20.62 -15.48 -9.97
C ARG A 63 19.63 -15.01 -8.92
N LYS A 64 19.89 -15.38 -7.67
CA LYS A 64 19.11 -14.93 -6.51
C LYS A 64 19.09 -13.41 -6.34
N SER A 65 20.16 -12.70 -6.70
CA SER A 65 20.22 -11.23 -6.66
C SER A 65 19.16 -10.60 -7.57
N ASP A 66 19.01 -11.15 -8.77
CA ASP A 66 18.18 -10.60 -9.82
C ASP A 66 16.70 -10.89 -9.50
N ARG A 67 16.42 -12.08 -8.96
CA ARG A 67 15.14 -12.45 -8.33
C ARG A 67 14.72 -11.51 -7.20
N LYS A 68 15.66 -11.16 -6.31
CA LYS A 68 15.40 -10.16 -5.26
C LYS A 68 15.14 -8.77 -5.81
N GLN A 69 15.76 -8.41 -6.94
CA GLN A 69 15.52 -7.12 -7.56
C GLN A 69 14.09 -7.01 -8.11
N ILE A 70 13.54 -8.10 -8.65
CA ILE A 70 12.14 -8.16 -9.10
C ILE A 70 11.18 -8.02 -7.92
N LEU A 71 11.45 -8.69 -6.80
CA LEU A 71 10.66 -8.48 -5.57
C LEU A 71 10.69 -7.02 -5.11
N LYS A 72 11.86 -6.37 -5.13
CA LYS A 72 11.98 -4.95 -4.78
C LYS A 72 11.22 -4.04 -5.75
N GLU A 73 11.20 -4.38 -7.04
CA GLU A 73 10.43 -3.66 -8.03
C GLU A 73 8.93 -3.72 -7.71
N VAL A 74 8.41 -4.90 -7.38
CA VAL A 74 7.01 -5.08 -6.95
C VAL A 74 6.72 -4.28 -5.67
N GLN A 75 7.61 -4.32 -4.68
CA GLN A 75 7.48 -3.49 -3.47
C GLN A 75 7.51 -1.98 -3.77
N SER A 76 8.27 -1.56 -4.79
CA SER A 76 8.33 -0.15 -5.20
C SER A 76 6.98 0.35 -5.72
N TRP A 77 6.19 -0.49 -6.40
CA TRP A 77 4.84 -0.15 -6.85
C TRP A 77 3.91 0.17 -5.69
N TYR A 78 3.95 -0.61 -4.60
CA TYR A 78 3.21 -0.29 -3.37
C TYR A 78 3.62 1.08 -2.82
N ALA A 79 4.92 1.36 -2.75
CA ALA A 79 5.42 2.64 -2.27
C ALA A 79 4.99 3.81 -3.15
N HIS A 80 5.05 3.66 -4.47
CA HIS A 80 4.62 4.68 -5.43
C HIS A 80 3.12 4.97 -5.30
N THR A 81 2.27 3.94 -5.36
CA THR A 81 0.82 4.07 -5.22
C THR A 81 0.41 4.65 -3.87
N ALA A 82 1.05 4.24 -2.78
CA ALA A 82 0.74 4.79 -1.46
C ALA A 82 1.08 6.29 -1.36
N ASN A 83 2.16 6.75 -2.00
CA ASN A 83 2.46 8.18 -2.06
C ASN A 83 1.40 8.94 -2.90
N GLU A 84 0.91 8.35 -3.99
CA GLU A 84 -0.20 8.96 -4.77
C GLU A 84 -1.47 9.07 -3.92
N PHE A 85 -1.86 8.00 -3.22
CA PHE A 85 -2.98 8.03 -2.27
C PHE A 85 -2.79 9.13 -1.22
N HIS A 86 -1.59 9.25 -0.66
CA HIS A 86 -1.29 10.29 0.32
C HIS A 86 -1.47 11.71 -0.24
N GLU A 87 -1.02 11.97 -1.48
CA GLU A 87 -1.22 13.29 -2.11
C GLU A 87 -2.70 13.55 -2.46
N PHE A 88 -3.45 12.52 -2.90
CA PHE A 88 -4.90 12.65 -3.09
C PHE A 88 -5.62 12.94 -1.77
N MET A 89 -5.28 12.24 -0.69
CA MET A 89 -5.84 12.50 0.65
C MET A 89 -5.54 13.92 1.14
N LYS A 90 -4.40 14.49 0.72
CA LYS A 90 -4.00 15.86 1.06
C LYS A 90 -4.72 16.93 0.25
N SER A 91 -5.20 16.61 -0.95
CA SER A 91 -6.01 17.53 -1.76
C SER A 91 -7.33 17.90 -1.08
N GLY A 92 -7.84 17.01 -0.22
CA GLY A 92 -9.09 17.20 0.51
C GLY A 92 -10.35 16.93 -0.32
N GLU A 93 -10.23 16.39 -1.54
CA GLU A 93 -11.38 15.99 -2.35
C GLU A 93 -12.11 14.80 -1.72
N GLN A 94 -13.21 15.09 -1.02
CA GLN A 94 -13.90 14.12 -0.17
C GLN A 94 -14.29 12.82 -0.89
N GLU A 95 -14.77 12.91 -2.13
CA GLU A 95 -15.15 11.74 -2.93
C GLU A 95 -13.93 10.84 -3.20
N VAL A 96 -12.80 11.43 -3.60
CA VAL A 96 -11.54 10.71 -3.85
C VAL A 96 -11.03 10.05 -2.57
N VAL A 97 -11.08 10.75 -1.43
CA VAL A 97 -10.65 10.18 -0.14
C VAL A 97 -11.54 9.01 0.28
N GLN A 98 -12.86 9.13 0.10
CA GLN A 98 -13.79 8.05 0.41
C GLN A 98 -13.56 6.82 -0.48
N ASP A 99 -13.31 7.01 -1.77
CA ASP A 99 -13.05 5.92 -2.70
C ASP A 99 -11.73 5.20 -2.39
N ILE A 100 -10.67 5.94 -2.03
CA ILE A 100 -9.40 5.34 -1.60
C ILE A 100 -9.58 4.55 -0.30
N ASN A 101 -10.25 5.10 0.71
CA ASN A 101 -10.49 4.38 1.97
C ASN A 101 -11.36 3.13 1.75
N ALA A 102 -12.36 3.20 0.88
CA ALA A 102 -13.18 2.04 0.51
C ALA A 102 -12.35 0.96 -0.20
N PHE A 103 -11.43 1.37 -1.10
CA PHE A 103 -10.47 0.46 -1.71
C PHE A 103 -9.58 -0.22 -0.67
N LEU A 104 -8.95 0.55 0.22
CA LEU A 104 -8.03 0.02 1.25
C LEU A 104 -8.73 -0.97 2.19
N ALA A 105 -9.97 -0.66 2.58
CA ALA A 105 -10.78 -1.55 3.41
C ALA A 105 -11.10 -2.89 2.70
N ARG A 106 -11.50 -2.84 1.42
CA ARG A 106 -11.78 -4.05 0.62
C ARG A 106 -10.52 -4.85 0.32
N PHE A 107 -9.43 -4.16 -0.04
CA PHE A 107 -8.12 -4.77 -0.26
C PHE A 107 -7.72 -5.63 0.94
N ARG A 108 -7.80 -5.07 2.16
CA ARG A 108 -7.46 -5.81 3.38
C ARG A 108 -8.38 -7.01 3.63
N ALA A 109 -9.67 -6.87 3.32
CA ALA A 109 -10.64 -7.95 3.50
C ALA A 109 -10.42 -9.12 2.51
N ASP A 110 -10.02 -8.81 1.28
CA ASP A 110 -9.91 -9.78 0.19
C ASP A 110 -8.51 -10.41 0.06
N ILE A 111 -7.45 -9.64 0.38
CA ILE A 111 -6.04 -10.01 0.15
C ILE A 111 -5.31 -10.42 1.44
N GLU A 112 -5.95 -10.23 2.60
CA GLU A 112 -5.45 -10.66 3.92
C GLU A 112 -4.14 -9.98 4.37
N PHE A 113 -3.76 -8.84 3.78
CA PHE A 113 -2.74 -7.93 4.31
C PHE A 113 -3.08 -6.45 4.01
N ASP A 114 -2.33 -5.54 4.63
CA ASP A 114 -2.60 -4.10 4.55
C ASP A 114 -1.69 -3.39 3.52
N PHE A 115 -2.31 -2.74 2.53
CA PHE A 115 -1.58 -2.10 1.42
C PHE A 115 -0.59 -1.03 1.90
N LEU A 116 -1.02 -0.17 2.84
CA LEU A 116 -0.19 0.94 3.32
C LEU A 116 0.96 0.44 4.21
N SER A 117 0.79 -0.68 4.89
CA SER A 117 1.84 -1.36 5.65
C SER A 117 2.94 -1.87 4.72
N GLU A 118 2.58 -2.60 3.66
CA GLU A 118 3.55 -3.11 2.66
C GLU A 118 4.30 -1.99 1.94
N SER A 119 3.66 -0.84 1.74
CA SER A 119 4.31 0.33 1.16
C SER A 119 5.35 1.00 2.08
N GLY A 120 5.34 0.68 3.37
CA GLY A 120 6.12 1.35 4.42
C GLY A 120 5.61 2.76 4.77
N LEU A 121 4.50 3.21 4.19
CA LEU A 121 3.96 4.55 4.40
C LEU A 121 3.49 4.76 5.84
N ILE A 122 2.90 3.75 6.48
CA ILE A 122 2.46 3.83 7.88
C ILE A 122 3.67 4.12 8.78
N ARG A 123 4.74 3.32 8.71
CA ARG A 123 5.95 3.54 9.52
C ARG A 123 6.62 4.87 9.22
N LYS A 124 6.69 5.28 7.95
CA LYS A 124 7.22 6.61 7.58
C LYS A 124 6.39 7.74 8.19
N THR A 125 5.06 7.61 8.20
CA THR A 125 4.13 8.60 8.76
C THR A 125 4.23 8.65 10.28
N THR A 126 4.22 7.49 10.95
CA THR A 126 4.45 7.39 12.40
C THR A 126 5.76 8.06 12.80
N ASN A 127 6.88 7.70 12.15
CA ASN A 127 8.19 8.25 12.50
C ASN A 127 8.22 9.78 12.37
N LYS A 128 7.56 10.34 11.35
CA LYS A 128 7.43 11.80 11.18
C LYS A 128 6.56 12.42 12.27
N ALA A 129 5.39 11.85 12.54
CA ALA A 129 4.46 12.34 13.54
C ALA A 129 5.08 12.34 14.94
N VAL A 130 5.70 11.21 15.34
CA VAL A 130 6.42 11.04 16.60
C VAL A 130 7.55 12.05 16.74
N LYS A 131 8.40 12.18 15.70
CA LYS A 131 9.51 13.15 15.72
C LYS A 131 9.02 14.59 15.91
N ARG A 132 7.86 14.94 15.34
CA ARG A 132 7.27 16.28 15.47
C ARG A 132 6.43 16.47 16.73
N GLY A 133 6.01 15.37 17.38
CA GLY A 133 5.06 15.38 18.49
C GLY A 133 3.64 15.81 18.10
N LYS A 134 3.26 15.74 16.82
CA LYS A 134 1.89 16.04 16.34
C LYS A 134 1.66 15.52 14.92
N LEU A 135 0.39 15.34 14.54
CA LEU A 135 -0.02 15.21 13.14
C LEU A 135 -0.04 16.58 12.45
N ALA A 136 0.30 16.62 11.16
CA ALA A 136 0.38 17.87 10.41
C ALA A 136 -0.87 18.16 9.59
N ASN A 137 -1.59 17.14 9.15
CA ASN A 137 -2.74 17.27 8.26
C ASN A 137 -3.62 16.00 8.28
N ASP A 138 -4.77 16.10 7.61
CA ASP A 138 -5.75 15.01 7.49
C ASP A 138 -5.20 13.78 6.78
N ALA A 139 -4.32 13.96 5.80
CA ALA A 139 -3.73 12.84 5.08
C ALA A 139 -2.89 11.94 6.00
N GLU A 140 -2.12 12.53 6.93
CA GLU A 140 -1.42 11.73 7.95
C GLU A 140 -2.40 11.06 8.92
N TRP A 141 -3.50 11.73 9.27
CA TRP A 141 -4.53 11.14 10.12
C TRP A 141 -5.19 9.94 9.44
N TYR A 142 -5.57 10.02 8.16
CA TYR A 142 -6.15 8.89 7.42
C TYR A 142 -5.20 7.70 7.31
N VAL A 143 -3.92 7.94 7.03
CA VAL A 143 -2.89 6.87 7.00
C VAL A 143 -2.80 6.15 8.34
N LEU A 144 -2.83 6.89 9.46
CA LEU A 144 -2.76 6.28 10.79
C LEU A 144 -4.10 5.68 11.24
N GLN A 145 -5.22 6.18 10.74
CA GLN A 145 -6.52 5.55 10.96
C GLN A 145 -6.55 4.15 10.33
N GLU A 146 -6.02 3.99 9.11
CA GLU A 146 -5.91 2.67 8.48
C GLU A 146 -5.08 1.70 9.31
N PHE A 147 -3.97 2.17 9.91
CA PHE A 147 -3.19 1.38 10.87
C PHE A 147 -4.04 0.92 12.07
N MET A 148 -4.81 1.83 12.66
CA MET A 148 -5.64 1.53 13.83
C MET A 148 -6.79 0.55 13.54
N VAL A 149 -7.33 0.56 12.32
CA VAL A 149 -8.42 -0.34 11.89
C VAL A 149 -7.87 -1.69 11.45
N GLY A 150 -6.73 -1.70 10.75
CA GLY A 150 -6.15 -2.89 10.13
C GLY A 150 -5.40 -3.82 11.07
N GLY A 151 -5.07 -3.39 12.29
CA GLY A 151 -4.52 -4.26 13.32
C GLY A 151 -3.12 -4.80 13.00
N THR A 152 -2.31 -4.09 12.21
CA THR A 152 -0.91 -4.47 11.93
C THR A 152 0.01 -4.17 13.13
N ALA A 153 -0.35 -4.71 14.30
CA ALA A 153 0.46 -4.64 15.52
C ALA A 153 1.81 -5.39 15.39
N GLY A 154 2.02 -6.15 14.31
CA GLY A 154 3.27 -6.88 14.07
C GLY A 154 4.50 -5.97 13.90
N ASP A 155 4.30 -4.75 13.38
CA ASP A 155 5.39 -3.83 13.04
C ASP A 155 5.60 -2.70 14.07
N PHE A 156 4.78 -2.63 15.12
CA PHE A 156 4.81 -1.56 16.12
C PHE A 156 4.74 -2.11 17.53
N THR A 157 5.53 -1.54 18.44
CA THR A 157 5.44 -1.92 19.85
C THR A 157 4.16 -1.35 20.49
N PRO A 158 3.67 -1.91 21.61
CA PRO A 158 2.55 -1.34 22.35
C PRO A 158 2.75 0.13 22.73
N GLU A 159 3.99 0.54 23.04
CA GLU A 159 4.34 1.92 23.34
C GLU A 159 4.22 2.82 22.11
N GLU A 160 4.68 2.36 20.94
CA GLU A 160 4.51 3.09 19.69
C GLU A 160 3.01 3.24 19.34
N ILE A 161 2.21 2.18 19.54
CA ILE A 161 0.76 2.23 19.33
C ILE A 161 0.10 3.25 20.25
N ALA A 162 0.42 3.22 21.55
CA ALA A 162 -0.13 4.18 22.52
C ALA A 162 0.27 5.63 22.16
N GLN A 163 1.49 5.84 21.69
CA GLN A 163 1.94 7.15 21.23
C GLN A 163 1.19 7.61 19.98
N ILE A 164 0.97 6.74 19.00
CA ILE A 164 0.19 7.05 17.79
C ILE A 164 -1.25 7.44 18.18
N GLN A 165 -1.91 6.65 19.02
CA GLN A 165 -3.28 6.91 19.50
C GLN A 165 -3.38 8.27 20.19
N HIS A 166 -2.40 8.61 21.03
CA HIS A 166 -2.34 9.90 21.69
C HIS A 166 -2.25 11.05 20.67
N LEU A 167 -1.33 10.96 19.69
CA LEU A 167 -1.17 11.98 18.65
C LEU A 167 -2.42 12.15 17.77
N MET A 168 -3.11 11.06 17.46
CA MET A 168 -4.38 11.10 16.71
C MET A 168 -5.49 11.79 17.53
N THR A 169 -5.60 11.44 18.81
CA THR A 169 -6.59 12.04 19.72
C THR A 169 -6.37 13.54 19.89
N GLU A 170 -5.11 13.97 20.06
CA GLU A 170 -4.74 15.38 20.15
C GLU A 170 -5.07 16.13 18.86
N TYR A 171 -4.83 15.52 17.70
CA TYR A 171 -5.13 16.11 16.41
C TYR A 171 -6.63 16.31 16.21
N GLU A 172 -7.45 15.30 16.53
CA GLU A 172 -8.92 15.41 16.47
C GLU A 172 -9.46 16.46 17.43
N SER A 173 -8.92 16.53 18.65
CA SER A 173 -9.34 17.50 19.67
C SER A 173 -9.00 18.95 19.31
N ALA A 174 -8.07 19.16 18.37
CA ALA A 174 -7.63 20.47 17.93
C ALA A 174 -8.36 20.98 16.66
N LYS A 175 -9.27 20.20 16.08
CA LYS A 175 -10.14 20.58 14.96
C LYS A 175 -11.41 21.28 15.44
#